data_AF-A0A1F6Z2H8-F1
#
_entry.id   AF-A0A1F6Z2H8-F1
#
_cell.length_a   1.000
_cell.length_b   1.000
_cell.length_c   1.000
_cell.angle_alpha   90.00
_cell.angle_beta   90.00
_cell.angle_gamma   90.00
#
_symmetry.space_group_name_H-M   'P 1'
#
loop_
_entity.id
_entity.type
_entity.pdbx_description
1 polymer ?
#
loop_
_entity_poly.entity_id
_entity_poly.type
_entity_poly.pdbx_seq_one_letter_code
_entity_poly.pdbx_strand_id
1 'polypeptide(L)'
;MKLIVDNNILFSMMKPDSVASKMFAFLNSEFIAPSFILHEFNKYNNECLKKSGLSNKDFNKRKDEIFSRINFIEFNEYKEFIQEALEGLIDEDDAPYIALSLKIKAPVWSNDKDLKKQEKVTILSTEDLMNILF
;
A
#
# COMPACT_ATOMS: atom_id res chain seq x y z
N MET A 1 12.79 7.56 -1.04
CA MET A 1 12.23 7.34 -2.40
C MET A 1 10.70 7.49 -2.35
N LYS A 2 9.98 7.48 -3.48
CA LYS A 2 8.51 7.38 -3.48
C LYS A 2 8.10 5.91 -3.53
N LEU A 3 7.11 5.52 -2.74
CA LEU A 3 6.57 4.15 -2.72
C LEU A 3 5.04 4.19 -2.73
N ILE A 4 4.43 3.51 -3.70
CA ILE A 4 2.98 3.33 -3.73
C ILE A 4 2.62 2.18 -2.78
N VAL A 5 1.81 2.43 -1.77
CA VAL A 5 1.43 1.46 -0.75
C VAL A 5 0.16 0.72 -1.18
N ASP A 6 0.28 -0.59 -1.31
CA ASP A 6 -0.85 -1.50 -1.51
C ASP A 6 -1.66 -1.71 -0.21
N ASN A 7 -2.95 -2.01 -0.35
CA ASN A 7 -3.90 -2.45 0.67
C ASN A 7 -3.27 -3.49 1.61
N ASN A 8 -2.68 -4.55 1.07
CA ASN A 8 -2.20 -5.67 1.87
C ASN A 8 -1.03 -5.26 2.78
N ILE A 9 -0.21 -4.32 2.28
CA ILE A 9 0.87 -3.73 3.06
C ILE A 9 0.28 -2.83 4.15
N LEU A 10 -0.71 -1.99 3.84
CA LEU A 10 -1.36 -1.13 4.85
C LEU A 10 -1.96 -1.98 6.00
N PHE A 11 -2.68 -3.06 5.68
CA PHE A 11 -3.19 -3.98 6.70
C PHE A 11 -2.07 -4.63 7.51
N SER A 12 -0.96 -5.00 6.85
CA SER A 12 0.22 -5.54 7.54
C SER A 12 0.85 -4.51 8.47
N MET A 13 0.92 -3.23 8.07
CA MET A 13 1.42 -2.14 8.91
C MET A 13 0.57 -1.97 10.17
N MET A 14 -0.73 -2.27 10.16
CA MET A 14 -1.54 -2.16 11.38
C MET A 14 -1.16 -3.17 12.47
N LYS A 15 -0.45 -4.25 12.14
CA LYS A 15 0.14 -5.16 13.13
C LYS A 15 1.54 -4.65 13.54
N PRO A 16 1.75 -4.18 14.79
CA PRO A 16 3.01 -3.54 15.19
C PRO A 16 4.26 -4.40 14.96
N ASP A 17 4.18 -5.70 15.20
CA ASP A 17 5.32 -6.62 15.09
C ASP A 17 5.59 -7.12 13.67
N SER A 18 4.77 -6.73 12.69
CA SER A 18 4.97 -7.15 11.30
C SER A 18 6.26 -6.56 10.72
N VAL A 19 6.86 -7.27 9.77
CA VAL A 19 8.04 -6.77 9.04
C VAL A 19 7.69 -5.48 8.30
N ALA A 20 6.49 -5.39 7.71
CA ALA A 20 6.01 -4.18 7.04
C ALA A 20 5.92 -2.97 7.98
N SER A 21 5.42 -3.15 9.21
CA SER A 21 5.38 -2.12 10.24
C SER A 21 6.78 -1.59 10.56
N LYS A 22 7.74 -2.49 10.77
CA LYS A 22 9.14 -2.12 11.04
C LYS A 22 9.75 -1.39 9.86
N MET A 23 9.58 -1.92 8.65
CA MET A 23 10.07 -1.30 7.41
C MET A 23 9.49 0.10 7.22
N PHE A 24 8.18 0.28 7.43
CA PHE A 24 7.52 1.58 7.36
C PHE A 24 8.10 2.59 8.36
N ALA A 25 8.51 2.14 9.55
CA ALA A 25 9.17 3.01 10.53
C ALA A 25 10.59 3.41 10.12
N PHE A 26 11.37 2.50 9.53
CA PHE A 26 12.77 2.74 9.16
C PHE A 26 12.97 3.40 7.80
N LEU A 27 12.07 3.16 6.84
CA LEU A 27 12.16 3.72 5.50
C LEU A 27 11.93 5.24 5.53
N ASN A 28 12.95 5.98 5.11
CA ASN A 28 12.83 7.41 4.81
C ASN A 28 12.29 7.60 3.37
N SER A 29 11.03 7.24 3.18
CA SER A 29 10.33 7.30 1.91
C SER A 29 9.06 8.14 1.99
N GLU A 30 8.68 8.73 0.88
CA GLU A 30 7.37 9.34 0.68
C GLU A 30 6.40 8.22 0.32
N PHE A 31 5.54 7.86 1.26
CA PHE A 31 4.51 6.84 1.05
C PHE A 31 3.30 7.49 0.41
N ILE A 32 2.79 6.88 -0.64
CA ILE A 32 1.69 7.39 -1.44
C ILE A 32 0.69 6.25 -1.62
N ALA A 33 -0.61 6.52 -1.57
CA ALA A 33 -1.62 5.50 -1.83
C ALA A 33 -2.83 6.12 -2.55
N PRO A 34 -3.58 5.35 -3.35
CA PRO A 34 -4.86 5.83 -3.86
C PRO A 34 -5.84 6.01 -2.69
N SER A 35 -6.63 7.09 -2.67
CA SER A 35 -7.65 7.34 -1.63
C SER A 35 -8.67 6.19 -1.51
N PHE A 36 -8.83 5.39 -2.58
CA PHE A 36 -9.60 4.14 -2.60
C PHE A 36 -9.27 3.20 -1.43
N ILE A 37 -7.99 3.11 -1.02
CA ILE A 37 -7.54 2.25 0.08
C ILE A 37 -8.25 2.56 1.41
N LEU A 38 -8.70 3.81 1.61
CA LEU A 38 -9.43 4.22 2.81
C LEU A 38 -10.82 3.57 2.87
N HIS A 39 -11.47 3.39 1.72
CA HIS A 39 -12.75 2.71 1.64
C HIS A 39 -12.61 1.23 1.99
N GLU A 40 -11.62 0.56 1.41
CA GLU A 40 -11.29 -0.83 1.73
C GLU A 40 -10.93 -1.00 3.20
N PHE A 41 -10.08 -0.11 3.72
CA PHE A 41 -9.69 -0.15 5.12
C PHE A 41 -10.90 -0.05 6.06
N ASN A 42 -11.83 0.86 5.79
CA ASN A 42 -13.05 1.00 6.58
C ASN A 42 -13.94 -0.24 6.53
N LYS A 43 -14.05 -0.88 5.36
CA LYS A 43 -14.80 -2.14 5.17
C LYS A 43 -14.22 -3.27 6.03
N TYR A 44 -12.89 -3.38 6.12
CA TYR A 44 -12.19 -4.43 6.87
C TYR A 44 -11.68 -3.99 8.25
N ASN A 45 -12.07 -2.81 8.74
CA ASN A 45 -11.55 -2.20 9.96
C ASN A 45 -11.67 -3.12 11.20
N ASN A 46 -12.82 -3.80 11.35
CA ASN A 46 -13.07 -4.71 12.47
C ASN A 46 -12.17 -5.95 12.44
N GLU A 47 -11.89 -6.47 11.24
CA GLU A 47 -10.98 -7.61 11.07
C GLU A 47 -9.55 -7.19 11.33
N CYS A 48 -9.15 -6.03 10.80
CA CYS A 48 -7.84 -5.45 11.04
C CYS A 48 -7.58 -5.21 12.52
N LEU A 49 -8.55 -4.65 13.25
CA LEU A 49 -8.48 -4.48 14.70
C LEU A 49 -8.23 -5.81 15.42
N LYS A 50 -9.01 -6.85 15.12
CA LYS A 50 -8.84 -8.17 15.72
C LYS A 50 -7.45 -8.76 15.43
N LYS A 51 -6.97 -8.66 14.20
CA LYS A 51 -5.65 -9.18 13.78
C LYS A 51 -4.48 -8.39 14.34
N SER A 52 -4.67 -7.11 14.65
CA SER A 52 -3.63 -6.24 15.21
C SER A 52 -3.25 -6.60 16.64
N GLY A 53 -4.18 -7.20 17.40
CA GLY A 53 -4.01 -7.47 18.84
C GLY A 53 -4.04 -6.21 19.73
N LEU A 54 -4.42 -5.06 19.16
CA LEU A 54 -4.46 -3.78 19.87
C LEU A 54 -5.82 -3.52 20.53
N SER A 55 -5.81 -2.68 21.56
CA SER A 55 -7.04 -2.07 22.06
C SER A 55 -7.64 -1.14 21.00
N ASN A 56 -8.94 -0.88 21.04
CA ASN A 56 -9.58 0.05 20.08
C ASN A 56 -8.93 1.46 20.14
N LYS A 57 -8.47 1.88 21.32
CA LYS A 57 -7.77 3.16 21.49
C LYS A 57 -6.40 3.15 20.80
N ASP A 58 -5.61 2.12 21.04
CA ASP A 58 -4.25 2.01 20.47
C ASP A 58 -4.29 1.77 18.95
N PHE A 59 -5.29 1.03 18.48
CA PHE A 59 -5.53 0.83 17.06
C PHE A 59 -5.84 2.14 16.34
N ASN A 60 -6.72 2.98 16.89
CA ASN A 60 -7.02 4.29 16.31
C ASN A 60 -5.80 5.21 16.33
N LYS A 61 -5.04 5.23 17.44
CA LYS A 61 -3.78 5.99 17.50
C LYS A 61 -2.80 5.54 16.41
N ARG A 62 -2.61 4.23 16.26
CA ARG A 62 -1.74 3.65 15.22
C ARG A 62 -2.22 3.99 13.81
N LYS A 63 -3.52 3.93 13.58
CA LYS A 63 -4.13 4.28 12.29
C LYS A 63 -3.81 5.73 11.94
N ASP A 64 -4.01 6.65 12.88
CA ASP A 64 -3.73 8.07 12.69
C ASP A 64 -2.23 8.32 12.42
N GLU A 65 -1.35 7.64 13.15
CA GLU A 65 0.10 7.68 12.92
C GLU A 65 0.49 7.20 11.51
N ILE A 66 -0.05 6.07 11.05
CA ILE A 66 0.24 5.53 9.72
C ILE A 66 -0.33 6.45 8.64
N PHE A 67 -1.59 6.86 8.76
CA PHE A 67 -2.27 7.66 7.74
C PHE A 67 -1.63 9.05 7.62
N SER A 68 -1.15 9.63 8.71
CA SER A 68 -0.45 10.94 8.68
C SER A 68 0.86 10.93 7.88
N ARG A 69 1.43 9.75 7.62
CA ARG A 69 2.67 9.57 6.85
C ARG A 69 2.43 9.10 5.41
N ILE A 70 1.18 8.86 5.02
CA ILE A 70 0.80 8.43 3.68
C ILE A 70 0.10 9.59 2.98
N ASN A 71 0.59 9.95 1.80
CA ASN A 71 -0.06 10.91 0.93
C ASN A 71 -1.14 10.19 0.10
N PHE A 72 -2.41 10.47 0.39
CA PHE A 72 -3.54 9.88 -0.33
C PHE A 72 -3.87 10.69 -1.58
N ILE A 73 -3.91 10.01 -2.73
CA ILE A 73 -4.15 10.63 -4.03
C ILE A 73 -5.55 10.25 -4.53
N GLU A 74 -6.33 11.25 -4.92
CA GLU A 74 -7.68 11.07 -5.43
C GLU A 74 -7.70 10.43 -6.82
N PHE A 75 -8.74 9.64 -7.09
CA PHE A 75 -8.91 8.91 -8.36
C PHE A 75 -8.75 9.79 -9.60
N ASN A 76 -9.23 11.04 -9.55
CA ASN A 76 -9.17 11.97 -10.66
C ASN A 76 -7.74 12.33 -11.11
N GLU A 77 -6.73 12.15 -10.26
CA GLU A 77 -5.33 12.50 -10.54
C GLU A 77 -4.58 11.43 -11.36
N TYR A 78 -5.10 10.20 -11.38
CA TYR A 78 -4.48 9.05 -12.07
C TYR A 78 -5.44 8.27 -12.97
N LYS A 79 -6.70 8.70 -13.09
CA LYS A 79 -7.74 8.02 -13.86
C LYS A 79 -7.37 7.76 -15.32
N GLU A 80 -6.53 8.61 -15.92
CA GLU A 80 -6.08 8.46 -17.30
C GLU A 80 -5.21 7.21 -17.51
N PHE A 81 -4.60 6.67 -16.44
CA PHE A 81 -3.77 5.46 -16.46
C PHE A 81 -4.55 4.19 -16.11
N ILE A 82 -5.84 4.28 -15.77
CA ILE A 82 -6.63 3.11 -15.32
C ILE A 82 -6.81 2.08 -16.43
N GLN A 83 -7.14 2.53 -17.64
CA GLN A 83 -7.32 1.62 -18.76
C GLN A 83 -6.03 0.87 -19.07
N GLU A 84 -4.89 1.59 -19.07
CA GLU A 84 -3.57 0.99 -19.21
C GLU A 84 -3.28 0.03 -18.05
N ALA A 85 -3.58 0.41 -16.81
CA ALA A 85 -3.34 -0.42 -15.63
C ALA A 85 -4.03 -1.78 -15.71
N LEU A 86 -5.30 -1.83 -16.16
CA LEU A 86 -6.10 -3.05 -16.26
C LEU A 86 -5.53 -4.11 -17.20
N GLU A 87 -4.70 -3.73 -18.20
CA GLU A 87 -4.23 -4.68 -19.22
C GLU A 87 -3.33 -5.78 -18.63
N GLY A 88 -3.80 -7.01 -18.51
CA GLY A 88 -2.99 -8.11 -17.95
C GLY A 88 -2.89 -8.11 -16.43
N LEU A 89 -3.74 -7.33 -15.74
CA LEU A 89 -4.06 -7.61 -14.35
C LEU A 89 -4.99 -8.82 -14.23
N ILE A 90 -4.78 -9.62 -13.19
CA ILE A 90 -5.65 -10.74 -12.83
C ILE A 90 -6.80 -10.23 -11.96
N ASP A 91 -6.50 -9.32 -11.03
CA ASP A 91 -7.47 -8.64 -10.17
C ASP A 91 -7.63 -7.17 -10.61
N GLU A 92 -8.87 -6.77 -10.91
CA GLU A 92 -9.17 -5.40 -11.32
C GLU A 92 -9.04 -4.41 -10.15
N ASP A 93 -9.18 -4.88 -8.90
CA ASP A 93 -9.04 -4.04 -7.71
C ASP A 93 -7.59 -3.58 -7.48
N ASP A 94 -6.61 -4.19 -8.16
CA ASP A 94 -5.21 -3.78 -8.16
C ASP A 94 -4.93 -2.58 -9.09
N ALA A 95 -5.83 -2.30 -10.04
CA ALA A 95 -5.65 -1.28 -11.06
C ALA A 95 -5.35 0.13 -10.50
N PRO A 96 -5.99 0.60 -9.40
CA PRO A 96 -5.68 1.90 -8.81
C PRO A 96 -4.20 2.04 -8.38
N TYR A 97 -3.58 0.98 -7.87
CA TYR A 97 -2.18 1.01 -7.43
C TYR A 97 -1.23 1.09 -8.62
N ILE A 98 -1.50 0.30 -9.66
CA ILE A 98 -0.71 0.30 -10.91
C ILE A 98 -0.86 1.64 -11.64
N ALA A 99 -2.08 2.15 -11.78
CA ALA A 99 -2.35 3.44 -12.43
C ALA A 99 -1.64 4.60 -11.72
N LEU A 100 -1.69 4.61 -10.38
CA LEU A 100 -0.98 5.62 -9.59
C LEU A 100 0.54 5.49 -9.72
N SER A 101 1.07 4.27 -9.77
CA SER A 101 2.48 4.00 -10.04
C SER A 101 2.92 4.50 -11.41
N LEU A 102 2.12 4.28 -12.47
CA LEU A 102 2.39 4.79 -13.82
C LEU A 102 2.43 6.33 -13.83
N LYS A 103 1.47 6.98 -13.16
CA LYS A 103 1.40 8.44 -13.02
C LYS A 103 2.62 9.02 -12.32
N ILE A 104 2.95 8.49 -11.14
CA ILE A 104 3.99 9.02 -10.25
C ILE A 104 5.39 8.52 -10.61
N LYS A 105 5.49 7.46 -11.42
CA LYS A 105 6.72 6.76 -11.77
C LYS A 105 7.48 6.27 -10.54
N ALA A 106 6.76 5.58 -9.66
CA ALA A 106 7.27 5.07 -8.40
C ALA A 106 6.90 3.59 -8.22
N PRO A 107 7.77 2.75 -7.65
CA PRO A 107 7.45 1.35 -7.43
C PRO A 107 6.27 1.16 -6.48
N VAL A 108 5.51 0.08 -6.69
CA VAL A 108 4.47 -0.37 -5.78
C VAL A 108 5.08 -1.30 -4.74
N TRP A 109 4.85 -1.00 -3.47
CA TRP A 109 5.15 -1.89 -2.38
C TRP A 109 3.98 -2.86 -2.19
N SER A 110 4.17 -4.11 -2.61
CA SER A 110 3.21 -5.20 -2.41
C SER A 110 3.93 -6.54 -2.24
N ASN A 111 3.36 -7.42 -1.41
CA ASN A 111 3.80 -8.80 -1.26
C ASN A 111 2.99 -9.77 -2.13
N ASP A 112 2.07 -9.25 -2.94
CA ASP A 112 1.29 -10.06 -3.86
C ASP A 112 2.15 -10.54 -5.04
N LYS A 113 2.21 -11.87 -5.20
CA LYS A 113 2.99 -12.51 -6.26
C LYS A 113 2.31 -12.41 -7.61
N ASP A 114 0.99 -12.37 -7.64
CA ASP A 114 0.20 -12.21 -8.86
C ASP A 114 0.36 -10.78 -9.38
N LEU A 115 0.37 -9.78 -8.49
CA LEU A 115 0.69 -8.39 -8.87
C LEU A 115 2.12 -8.24 -9.41
N LYS A 116 3.07 -9.07 -8.96
CA LYS A 116 4.45 -9.08 -9.48
C LYS A 116 4.56 -9.69 -10.89
N LYS A 117 3.52 -10.34 -11.42
CA LYS A 117 3.52 -10.92 -12.79
C LYS A 117 3.29 -9.88 -13.88
N GLN A 118 2.66 -8.74 -13.59
CA GLN A 118 2.55 -7.68 -14.59
C GLN A 118 3.91 -7.01 -14.82
N GLU A 119 4.13 -6.52 -16.04
CA GLU A 119 5.44 -5.97 -16.47
C GLU A 119 5.46 -4.44 -16.60
N LYS A 120 4.34 -3.76 -16.35
CA LYS A 120 4.20 -2.31 -16.56
C LYS A 120 4.94 -1.49 -15.52
N VAL A 121 4.93 -1.93 -14.27
CA VAL A 121 5.54 -1.19 -13.16
C VAL A 121 6.34 -2.11 -12.25
N THR A 122 7.35 -1.54 -11.61
CA THR A 122 8.17 -2.24 -10.62
C THR A 122 7.36 -2.52 -9.35
N ILE A 123 7.27 -3.80 -8.98
CA ILE A 123 6.74 -4.24 -7.69
C ILE A 123 7.90 -4.61 -6.77
N LEU A 124 7.94 -4.00 -5.59
CA LEU A 124 8.90 -4.31 -4.54
C LEU A 124 8.15 -4.98 -3.39
N SER A 125 8.53 -6.22 -3.08
CA SER A 125 8.09 -6.89 -1.86
C SER A 125 8.78 -6.29 -0.63
N THR A 126 8.27 -6.62 0.56
CA THR A 126 8.95 -6.29 1.81
C THR A 126 10.37 -6.86 1.85
N GLU A 127 10.59 -8.05 1.29
CA GLU A 127 11.91 -8.67 1.17
C GLU A 127 12.82 -7.91 0.20
N ASP A 128 12.30 -7.51 -0.98
CA ASP A 128 13.05 -6.69 -1.93
C ASP A 128 13.50 -5.37 -1.30
N LEU A 129 12.61 -4.70 -0.54
CA LEU A 129 12.93 -3.47 0.17
C LEU A 129 13.98 -3.68 1.27
N MET A 130 13.98 -4.83 1.96
CA MET A 130 15.02 -5.15 2.93
C MET A 130 16.38 -5.29 2.27
N ASN A 131 16.47 -6.02 1.16
CA ASN A 131 17.71 -6.22 0.43
C ASN A 131 18.29 -4.94 -0.21
N ILE A 132 17.47 -3.90 -0.38
CA ILE A 132 17.92 -2.59 -0.86
C ILE A 132 18.53 -1.76 0.28
N LEU A 133 18.11 -1.98 1.53
CA LEU A 133 18.54 -1.21 2.70
C LEU A 133 19.73 -1.83 3.44
N PHE A 134 19.91 -3.14 3.35
CA PHE A 134 20.92 -3.93 4.07
C PHE A 134 21.82 -4.68 3.08
#